data_AF-A0A1Q5DY94-F1
#
_entry.id   AF-A0A1Q5DY94-F1
#
_cell.length_a   1.000
_cell.length_b   1.000
_cell.length_c   1.000
_cell.angle_alpha   90.00
_cell.angle_beta   90.00
_cell.angle_gamma   90.00
#
_symmetry.space_group_name_H-M   'P 1'
#
loop_
_entity.id
_entity.type
_entity.pdbx_description
1 polymer ?
#
loop_
_entity_poly.entity_id
_entity_poly.type
_entity_poly.pdbx_seq_one_letter_code
_entity_poly.pdbx_strand_id
1 'polypeptide(L)'
;MLDGHGVLGYLWASAAENAASFEPKDVGDDETYHAGLHWLDLLHTAHEQGLAPSEALQQLTDGDHAPGRMRLGALRELAADL
;
A
#
# COMPACT_ATOMS: atom_id res chain seq x y z
N MET A 1 0.36 -16.93 -13.92
CA MET A 1 -0.99 -16.32 -13.86
C MET A 1 -0.97 -15.55 -12.57
N LEU A 2 -1.21 -14.24 -12.57
CA LEU A 2 -1.32 -13.50 -11.30
C LEU A 2 -2.49 -14.13 -10.55
N ASP A 3 -2.22 -14.62 -9.36
CA ASP A 3 -3.16 -15.37 -8.53
C ASP A 3 -4.44 -14.55 -8.38
N GLY A 4 -5.60 -15.19 -8.50
CA GLY A 4 -6.90 -14.55 -8.80
C GLY A 4 -7.50 -13.60 -7.76
N HIS A 5 -6.71 -13.12 -6.80
CA HIS A 5 -7.10 -12.06 -5.88
C HIS A 5 -6.72 -10.73 -6.54
N GLY A 6 -7.73 -9.96 -6.94
CA GLY A 6 -7.52 -8.63 -7.51
C GLY A 6 -6.77 -7.72 -6.53
N VAL A 7 -6.40 -6.51 -6.99
CA VAL A 7 -5.81 -5.50 -6.11
C VAL A 7 -6.76 -5.21 -4.94
N LEU A 8 -6.31 -5.46 -3.71
CA LEU A 8 -7.08 -5.19 -2.48
C LEU A 8 -7.05 -3.71 -2.09
N GLY A 9 -5.99 -2.99 -2.45
CA GLY A 9 -5.85 -1.56 -2.16
C GLY A 9 -4.45 -1.04 -2.45
N TYR A 10 -4.20 0.18 -2.02
CA TYR A 10 -2.98 0.92 -2.34
C TYR A 10 -2.34 1.52 -1.09
N LEU A 11 -1.04 1.34 -0.96
CA LEU A 11 -0.22 2.03 0.04
C LEU A 11 0.26 3.37 -0.51
N TRP A 12 0.23 4.42 0.33
CA TRP A 12 0.76 5.73 -0.02
C TRP A 12 1.49 6.38 1.15
N ALA A 13 2.39 7.31 0.82
CA ALA A 13 3.08 8.16 1.78
C ALA A 13 3.21 9.59 1.24
N SER A 14 3.21 10.55 2.15
CA SER A 14 3.45 11.96 1.91
C SER A 14 4.56 12.46 2.83
N ALA A 15 5.67 12.89 2.25
CA ALA A 15 6.74 13.54 2.99
C ALA A 15 6.34 14.94 3.49
N ALA A 16 5.47 15.65 2.75
CA ALA A 16 5.01 16.99 3.12
C ALA A 16 4.13 16.98 4.38
N GLU A 17 3.28 15.96 4.50
CA GLU A 17 2.35 15.81 5.62
C GLU A 17 2.88 14.87 6.72
N ASN A 18 4.07 14.30 6.53
CA ASN A 18 4.64 13.24 7.37
C ASN A 18 3.62 12.11 7.66
N ALA A 19 2.92 11.66 6.63
CA ALA A 19 1.82 10.70 6.74
C ALA A 19 1.97 9.52 5.78
N ALA A 20 1.46 8.36 6.17
CA ALA A 20 1.28 7.19 5.32
C ALA A 20 -0.03 6.48 5.67
N SER A 21 -0.63 5.81 4.69
CA SER A 21 -1.85 5.02 4.92
C SER A 21 -2.02 3.93 3.87
N PHE A 22 -3.05 3.12 4.08
CA PHE A 22 -3.61 2.18 3.11
C PHE A 22 -4.99 2.68 2.65
N GLU A 23 -5.22 2.67 1.35
CA GLU A 23 -6.51 2.99 0.74
C GLU A 23 -7.12 1.72 0.12
N PRO A 24 -8.22 1.18 0.68
CA PRO A 24 -8.87 -0.02 0.14
C PRO A 24 -9.47 0.22 -1.24
N LYS A 25 -9.44 -0.80 -2.11
CA LYS A 25 -10.09 -0.74 -3.42
C LYS A 25 -11.61 -0.95 -3.31
N ASP A 26 -12.04 -1.87 -2.44
CA ASP A 26 -13.45 -2.16 -2.15
C ASP A 26 -13.65 -2.34 -0.64
N VAL A 27 -14.39 -1.42 -0.03
CA VAL A 27 -14.63 -1.41 1.43
C VAL A 27 -15.67 -2.43 1.90
N GLY A 28 -16.41 -3.06 0.98
CA GLY A 28 -17.45 -4.05 1.30
C GLY A 28 -16.94 -5.48 1.46
N ASP A 29 -15.65 -5.71 1.20
CA ASP A 29 -15.03 -7.02 1.17
C ASP A 29 -14.18 -7.28 2.44
N ASP A 30 -14.43 -8.40 3.12
CA ASP A 30 -13.75 -8.78 4.36
C ASP A 30 -12.25 -9.00 4.17
N GLU A 31 -11.83 -9.51 3.00
CA GLU A 31 -10.41 -9.70 2.67
C GLU A 31 -9.71 -8.33 2.57
N THR A 32 -10.31 -7.38 1.87
CA THR A 32 -9.82 -6.00 1.75
C THR A 32 -9.81 -5.28 3.10
N TYR A 33 -10.83 -5.46 3.93
CA TYR A 33 -10.89 -4.89 5.27
C TYR A 33 -9.75 -5.40 6.17
N HIS A 34 -9.54 -6.73 6.23
CA HIS A 34 -8.47 -7.30 7.03
C HIS A 34 -7.08 -6.92 6.51
N ALA A 35 -6.89 -6.83 5.19
CA ALA A 35 -5.66 -6.33 4.61
C ALA A 35 -5.40 -4.87 5.02
N GLY A 36 -6.44 -4.03 5.02
CA GLY A 36 -6.34 -2.65 5.48
C GLY A 36 -5.90 -2.54 6.94
N LEU A 37 -6.51 -3.30 7.85
CA LEU A 37 -6.10 -3.34 9.26
C LEU A 37 -4.64 -3.75 9.43
N HIS A 38 -4.21 -4.79 8.70
CA HIS A 38 -2.84 -5.28 8.78
C HIS A 38 -1.82 -4.22 8.33
N TRP A 39 -2.07 -3.57 7.19
CA TRP A 39 -1.16 -2.55 6.67
C TRP A 39 -1.10 -1.30 7.55
N LEU A 40 -2.24 -0.88 8.12
CA LEU A 40 -2.28 0.25 9.05
C LEU A 40 -1.50 -0.03 10.34
N ASP A 41 -1.55 -1.25 10.86
CA ASP A 41 -0.77 -1.67 12.04
C ASP A 41 0.74 -1.64 11.78
N LEU A 42 1.17 -2.10 10.60
CA LEU A 42 2.57 -2.06 10.18
C LEU A 42 3.08 -0.61 10.02
N LEU A 43 2.28 0.25 9.40
CA LEU A 43 2.61 1.68 9.24
C LEU A 43 2.65 2.39 10.60
N HIS A 44 1.72 2.08 11.50
CA HIS A 44 1.73 2.62 12.86
C HIS A 44 2.99 2.19 13.62
N THR A 45 3.36 0.91 13.54
CA THR A 45 4.59 0.39 14.14
C THR A 45 5.84 1.09 13.62
N ALA A 46 5.93 1.34 12.30
CA ALA A 46 7.03 2.07 11.70
C ALA A 46 7.09 3.54 12.18
N HIS A 47 5.93 4.18 12.31
CA HIS A 47 5.83 5.53 12.86
C HIS A 47 6.31 5.60 14.32
N GLU A 48 5.93 4.65 15.17
CA GLU A 48 6.41 4.58 16.56
C GLU A 48 7.92 4.34 16.66
N GLN A 49 8.53 3.76 15.63
CA GLN A 49 9.99 3.62 15.52
C GLN A 49 10.69 4.88 14.98
N GLY A 50 9.94 5.92 14.64
CA GLY A 50 10.45 7.20 14.15
C GLY A 50 10.87 7.19 12.67
N LEU A 51 10.43 6.20 11.89
CA LEU A 51 10.73 6.13 10.45
C LEU A 51 9.94 7.20 9.69
N ALA A 52 10.59 7.81 8.69
CA ALA A 52 9.85 8.66 7.76
C ALA A 52 8.87 7.81 6.93
N PRO A 53 7.70 8.34 6.53
CA PRO A 53 6.68 7.62 5.77
C PRO A 53 7.20 6.89 4.52
N SER A 54 8.13 7.52 3.77
CA SER A 54 8.75 6.92 2.59
C SER A 54 9.72 5.78 2.93
N GLU A 55 10.43 5.89 4.06
CA GLU A 55 11.34 4.84 4.55
C GLU A 55 10.53 3.64 5.05
N ALA A 56 9.42 3.89 5.75
CA ALA A 56 8.48 2.86 6.16
C ALA A 56 7.95 2.07 4.94
N LEU A 57 7.47 2.74 3.90
CA LEU A 57 7.04 2.06 2.66
C LEU A 57 8.16 1.25 2.02
N GLN A 58 9.38 1.79 1.96
CA GLN A 58 10.50 1.07 1.37
C GLN A 58 10.77 -0.23 2.13
N GLN A 59 10.89 -0.15 3.46
CA GLN A 59 11.13 -1.31 4.32
C GLN A 59 10.01 -2.34 4.23
N LEU A 60 8.75 -1.90 4.25
CA LEU A 60 7.57 -2.78 4.20
C LEU A 60 7.37 -3.45 2.85
N THR A 61 8.02 -2.94 1.80
CA THR A 61 7.91 -3.48 0.44
C THR A 61 9.21 -4.08 -0.09
N ASP A 62 10.22 -4.24 0.78
CA ASP A 62 11.46 -4.95 0.49
C ASP A 62 11.38 -6.37 1.14
N GLY A 63 10.95 -7.39 0.37
CA GLY A 63 10.86 -8.78 0.84
C GLY A 63 10.24 -9.77 -0.16
N ASP A 64 10.34 -11.08 0.11
CA ASP A 64 9.84 -12.17 -0.76
C ASP A 64 8.30 -12.18 -0.94
N HIS A 65 7.56 -11.51 -0.05
CA HIS A 65 6.10 -11.33 -0.12
C HIS A 65 5.71 -9.85 -0.30
N ALA A 66 6.59 -9.04 -0.88
CA ALA A 66 6.32 -7.63 -1.09
C ALA A 66 5.09 -7.40 -2.00
N PRO A 67 4.24 -6.41 -1.70
CA PRO A 67 3.15 -6.04 -2.58
C PRO A 67 3.72 -5.60 -3.94
N GLY A 68 2.98 -5.88 -5.02
CA GLY A 68 3.38 -5.48 -6.36
C GLY A 68 3.63 -3.97 -6.46
N ARG A 69 4.84 -3.57 -6.88
CA ARG A 69 5.19 -2.16 -7.06
C ARG A 69 4.78 -1.69 -8.45
N MET A 70 3.82 -0.77 -8.54
CA MET A 70 3.46 -0.11 -9.81
C MET A 70 4.20 1.24 -9.92
N ARG A 71 4.92 1.44 -11.02
CA ARG A 71 5.49 2.76 -11.35
C ARG A 71 4.36 3.73 -11.70
N LEU A 72 4.49 4.99 -11.29
CA LEU A 72 3.50 6.04 -11.61
C LEU A 72 3.21 6.18 -13.11
N GLY A 73 4.21 5.98 -13.99
CA GLY A 73 4.00 5.96 -15.44
C GLY A 73 3.05 4.84 -15.88
N ALA A 74 3.25 3.64 -15.36
CA ALA A 74 2.39 2.48 -15.64
C ALA A 74 0.99 2.65 -15.03
N LEU A 75 0.88 3.25 -13.84
CA LEU A 75 -0.42 3.59 -13.24
C LEU A 75 -1.20 4.57 -14.13
N ARG A 76 -0.51 5.57 -14.70
CA ARG A 76 -1.13 6.56 -15.58
C ARG A 76 -1.63 5.95 -16.88
N GLU A 77 -0.89 5.01 -17.45
CA GLU A 77 -1.32 4.25 -18.64
C GLU A 77 -2.55 3.40 -18.33
N LEU A 78 -2.53 2.65 -17.22
CA LEU A 78 -3.68 1.84 -16.78
C LEU A 78 -4.92 2.71 -16.53
N ALA A 79 -4.76 3.88 -15.93
CA ALA A 79 -5.85 4.82 -15.66
C ALA A 79 -6.37 5.53 -16.91
N ALA A 80 -5.61 5.58 -18.00
CA ALA A 80 -6.05 6.15 -19.27
C ALA A 80 -6.95 5.17 -20.06
N ASP A 81 -6.90 3.88 -19.71
CA ASP A 81 -7.67 2.80 -20.32
C ASP A 81 -8.94 2.43 -19.52
N LEU A 82 -9.23 3.14 -18.41
CA LEU A 82 -10.43 3.01 -17.57
C LEU A 82 -11.45 4.11 -17.89
#